data_AF-A0A7Y2F0P0-F1
#
_entry.id   AF-A0A7Y2F0P0-F1
#
_cell.length_a   1.000
_cell.length_b   1.000
_cell.length_c   1.000
_cell.angle_alpha   90.00
_cell.angle_beta   90.00
_cell.angle_gamma   90.00
#
_symmetry.space_group_name_H-M   'P 1'
#
loop_
_entity.id
_entity.type
_entity.pdbx_description
1 polymer ?
#
loop_
_entity_poly.entity_id
_entity_poly.type
_entity_poly.pdbx_seq_one_letter_code
_entity_poly.pdbx_strand_id
1 'polypeptide(L)'
;MELLTLCLVAEGHVLIEDVPGVGKTQLAKSLARSIEGEFQRIQFTPDLLPSDITGVSIWDREASRFEFQPGAIFANIVVGDEINRASPKTQAALLEAMEERQVTVDGTTHLLAPPFMVVATQNPLEHEGTYPLPEAQLDRFMARLSIGYPDRDTALDILETHGEVSSLEALRPNIHAEDVLKLVRAARTVHVADGVRGYLTDLVEATRTHSELLLGASPRSALYLFRLAKARAASRGEEYVAPDDLKAIAHPVLIHRMMLRPEAHMRGATIERVLDDILERVRVPGAAR
;
A
#
# COMPACT_ATOMS: atom_id res chain seq x y z
N MET A 1 8.45 -8.23 -3.71
CA MET A 1 7.25 -9.07 -3.90
C MET A 1 6.61 -9.52 -2.59
N GLU A 2 7.37 -10.03 -1.63
CA GLU A 2 6.85 -10.52 -0.33
C GLU A 2 5.93 -9.48 0.35
N LEU A 3 6.43 -8.27 0.58
CA LEU A 3 5.68 -7.23 1.30
C LEU A 3 4.38 -6.78 0.60
N LEU A 4 4.35 -6.75 -0.74
CA LEU A 4 3.13 -6.50 -1.51
C LEU A 4 2.08 -7.59 -1.28
N THR A 5 2.52 -8.86 -1.26
CA THR A 5 1.65 -10.01 -1.01
C THR A 5 1.12 -9.99 0.43
N LEU A 6 1.97 -9.65 1.40
CA LEU A 6 1.56 -9.47 2.79
C LEU A 6 0.52 -8.34 2.92
N CYS A 7 0.71 -7.23 2.21
CA CYS A 7 -0.27 -6.13 2.19
C CYS A 7 -1.61 -6.57 1.58
N LEU A 8 -1.60 -7.35 0.50
CA LEU A 8 -2.83 -7.91 -0.08
C LEU A 8 -3.60 -8.77 0.94
N VAL A 9 -2.91 -9.67 1.63
CA VAL A 9 -3.51 -10.54 2.67
C VAL A 9 -3.94 -9.74 3.90
N ALA A 10 -3.27 -8.64 4.22
CA ALA A 10 -3.66 -7.69 5.26
C ALA A 10 -4.77 -6.72 4.81
N GLU A 11 -5.23 -6.83 3.55
CA GLU A 11 -6.22 -5.96 2.91
C GLU A 11 -5.80 -4.48 2.87
N GLY A 12 -4.51 -4.22 2.65
CA GLY A 12 -3.91 -2.89 2.58
C GLY A 12 -3.55 -2.45 1.17
N HIS A 13 -3.57 -1.14 0.96
CA HIS A 13 -3.09 -0.48 -0.26
C HIS A 13 -1.61 -0.12 -0.13
N VAL A 14 -0.89 -0.07 -1.25
CA VAL A 14 0.55 0.18 -1.26
C VAL A 14 0.91 1.34 -2.16
N LEU A 15 1.80 2.19 -1.67
CA LEU A 15 2.41 3.27 -2.43
C LEU A 15 3.86 2.89 -2.75
N ILE A 16 4.26 2.95 -4.02
CA ILE A 16 5.64 2.70 -4.46
C ILE A 16 6.25 4.03 -4.90
N GLU A 17 7.22 4.51 -4.13
CA GLU A 17 7.97 5.73 -4.39
C GLU A 17 9.37 5.40 -4.88
N ASP A 18 9.70 5.87 -6.08
CA ASP A 18 11.04 5.66 -6.61
C ASP A 18 11.34 6.53 -7.84
N VAL A 19 12.53 6.39 -8.38
CA VAL A 19 12.90 6.97 -9.68
C VAL A 19 12.30 6.18 -10.86
N PRO A 20 12.17 6.79 -12.05
CA PRO A 20 11.72 6.08 -13.25
C PRO A 20 12.63 4.89 -13.62
N GLY A 21 12.06 3.85 -14.25
CA GLY A 21 12.83 2.76 -14.85
C GLY A 21 13.18 1.57 -13.93
N VAL A 22 12.83 1.61 -12.64
CA VAL A 22 13.15 0.53 -11.67
C VAL A 22 12.12 -0.61 -11.58
N GLY A 23 11.28 -0.78 -12.61
CA GLY A 23 10.35 -1.92 -12.69
C GLY A 23 9.16 -1.89 -11.71
N LYS A 24 8.79 -0.73 -11.15
CA LYS A 24 7.66 -0.58 -10.21
C LYS A 24 6.34 -1.12 -10.76
N THR A 25 6.01 -0.71 -11.98
CA THR A 25 4.79 -1.15 -12.67
C THR A 25 4.86 -2.63 -13.02
N GLN A 26 6.06 -3.16 -13.30
CA GLN A 26 6.28 -4.59 -13.53
C GLN A 26 5.96 -5.40 -12.26
N LEU A 27 6.47 -4.97 -11.12
CA LEU A 27 6.21 -5.59 -9.81
C LEU A 27 4.70 -5.68 -9.51
N ALA A 28 3.98 -4.58 -9.71
CA ALA A 28 2.54 -4.52 -9.47
C ALA A 28 1.74 -5.39 -10.46
N LYS A 29 2.13 -5.39 -11.74
CA LYS A 29 1.55 -6.25 -12.77
C LYS A 29 1.81 -7.74 -12.50
N SER A 30 2.99 -8.10 -12.03
CA SER A 30 3.32 -9.49 -11.68
C SER A 30 2.43 -10.03 -10.57
N LEU A 31 2.15 -9.22 -9.53
CA LEU A 31 1.19 -9.58 -8.49
C LEU A 31 -0.20 -9.79 -9.09
N ALA A 32 -0.68 -8.85 -9.90
CA ALA A 32 -1.99 -8.93 -10.51
C ALA A 32 -2.16 -10.18 -11.39
N ARG A 33 -1.17 -10.49 -12.25
CA ARG A 33 -1.22 -11.68 -13.12
C ARG A 33 -1.07 -13.00 -12.38
N SER A 34 -0.52 -12.98 -11.16
CA SER A 34 -0.41 -14.18 -10.32
C SER A 34 -1.74 -14.60 -9.69
N ILE A 35 -2.76 -13.72 -9.74
CA ILE A 35 -4.09 -13.92 -9.17
C ILE A 35 -5.11 -13.94 -10.31
N GLU A 36 -5.96 -14.95 -10.35
CA GLU A 36 -7.09 -14.99 -11.26
C GLU A 36 -8.20 -14.11 -10.70
N GLY A 37 -8.26 -12.88 -11.21
CA GLY A 37 -9.22 -11.85 -10.83
C GLY A 37 -9.19 -10.67 -11.82
N GLU A 38 -10.04 -9.68 -11.57
CA GLU A 38 -10.08 -8.47 -12.39
C GLU A 38 -8.87 -7.58 -12.09
N PHE A 39 -8.24 -7.10 -13.16
CA PHE A 39 -7.09 -6.21 -13.09
C PHE A 39 -7.36 -4.97 -13.91
N GLN A 40 -7.04 -3.80 -13.34
CA GLN A 40 -7.10 -2.53 -14.05
C GLN A 40 -5.82 -1.74 -13.85
N ARG A 41 -5.39 -1.06 -14.92
CA ARG A 41 -4.27 -0.12 -14.89
C ARG A 41 -4.79 1.27 -15.19
N ILE A 42 -4.49 2.21 -14.30
CA ILE A 42 -4.81 3.62 -14.45
C ILE A 42 -3.49 4.37 -14.61
N GLN A 43 -3.32 5.06 -15.72
CA GLN A 43 -2.25 6.04 -15.86
C GLN A 43 -2.81 7.38 -15.40
N PHE A 44 -2.29 7.94 -14.32
CA PHE A 44 -2.72 9.24 -13.85
C PHE A 44 -2.10 10.33 -14.71
N THR A 45 -2.97 11.19 -15.23
CA THR A 45 -2.62 12.33 -16.08
C THR A 45 -3.40 13.57 -15.62
N PRO A 46 -2.96 14.79 -15.98
CA PRO A 46 -3.63 16.03 -15.55
C PRO A 46 -5.10 16.14 -16.00
N ASP A 47 -5.46 15.46 -17.09
CA ASP A 47 -6.77 15.44 -17.71
C ASP A 47 -7.68 14.30 -17.20
N LEU A 48 -7.15 13.34 -16.43
CA LEU A 48 -7.92 12.23 -15.88
C LEU A 48 -9.02 12.76 -14.94
N LEU A 49 -10.27 12.39 -15.21
CA LEU A 49 -11.41 12.84 -14.43
C LEU A 49 -11.72 11.88 -13.27
N PRO A 50 -12.32 12.37 -12.17
CA PRO A 50 -12.82 11.52 -11.09
C PRO A 50 -13.74 10.40 -11.60
N SER A 51 -14.59 10.72 -12.58
CA SER A 51 -15.52 9.80 -13.23
C SER A 51 -14.86 8.64 -13.96
N ASP A 52 -13.62 8.81 -14.46
CA ASP A 52 -12.89 7.72 -15.10
C ASP A 52 -12.45 6.66 -14.07
N ILE A 53 -12.33 7.07 -12.81
CA ILE A 53 -12.01 6.20 -11.67
C ILE A 53 -13.29 5.60 -11.10
N THR A 54 -14.28 6.43 -10.78
CA THR A 54 -15.50 6.02 -10.05
C THR A 54 -16.61 5.46 -10.94
N GLY A 55 -16.58 5.75 -12.24
CA GLY A 55 -17.67 5.44 -13.16
C GLY A 55 -18.70 6.56 -13.27
N VAL A 56 -19.63 6.36 -14.19
CA VAL A 56 -20.67 7.33 -14.58
C VAL A 56 -21.99 6.62 -14.87
N SER A 57 -23.10 7.32 -14.71
CA SER A 57 -24.39 6.86 -15.22
C SER A 57 -24.62 7.38 -16.64
N ILE A 58 -24.83 6.48 -17.59
CA ILE A 58 -25.13 6.82 -18.98
C ILE A 58 -26.60 6.51 -19.26
N TRP A 59 -27.29 7.38 -20.01
CA TRP A 59 -28.66 7.11 -20.43
C TRP A 59 -28.69 6.04 -21.53
N ASP A 60 -29.22 4.86 -21.22
CA ASP A 60 -29.54 3.83 -22.20
C ASP A 60 -30.87 4.18 -22.88
N ARG A 61 -30.80 4.47 -24.19
CA ARG A 61 -31.97 4.85 -25.00
C ARG A 61 -32.93 3.69 -25.23
N GLU A 62 -32.44 2.46 -25.33
CA GLU A 62 -33.28 1.28 -25.57
C GLU A 62 -34.01 0.91 -24.28
N ALA A 63 -33.30 0.88 -23.15
CA ALA A 63 -33.88 0.55 -21.86
C ALA A 63 -34.62 1.73 -21.18
N SER A 64 -34.50 2.95 -21.72
CA SER A 64 -35.05 4.19 -21.15
C SER A 64 -34.74 4.36 -19.66
N ARG A 65 -33.50 4.03 -19.28
CA ARG A 65 -33.00 4.16 -17.90
C ARG A 65 -31.54 4.61 -17.90
N PHE A 66 -31.12 5.17 -16.78
CA PHE A 66 -29.69 5.35 -16.51
C PHE A 66 -29.07 4.00 -16.17
N GLU A 67 -27.99 3.65 -16.86
CA GLU A 67 -27.16 2.47 -16.60
C GLU A 67 -25.80 2.92 -16.08
N PHE A 68 -25.37 2.33 -14.98
CA PHE A 68 -24.06 2.59 -14.40
C PHE A 68 -22.97 1.91 -15.22
N GLN A 69 -22.02 2.70 -15.70
CA GLN A 69 -20.79 2.23 -16.32
C GLN A 69 -19.67 2.30 -15.28
N PRO A 70 -19.13 1.15 -14.83
CA PRO A 70 -18.10 1.11 -13.80
C PRO A 70 -16.82 1.78 -14.29
N GLY A 71 -16.20 2.59 -13.42
CA GLY A 71 -14.89 3.17 -13.69
C GLY A 71 -13.75 2.18 -13.45
N ALA A 72 -12.53 2.62 -13.65
CA ALA A 72 -11.35 1.76 -13.58
C ALA A 72 -11.04 1.21 -12.17
N ILE A 73 -11.71 1.71 -11.11
CA ILE A 73 -11.52 1.21 -9.74
C ILE A 73 -12.22 -0.13 -9.47
N PHE A 74 -13.18 -0.51 -10.32
CA PHE A 74 -13.90 -1.79 -10.21
C PHE A 74 -13.04 -2.93 -10.77
N ALA A 75 -12.12 -3.41 -9.94
CA ALA A 75 -11.27 -4.56 -10.17
C ALA A 75 -10.75 -5.11 -8.84
N ASN A 76 -10.16 -6.32 -8.84
CA ASN A 76 -9.52 -6.85 -7.63
C ASN A 76 -8.18 -6.16 -7.34
N ILE A 77 -7.37 -5.95 -8.38
CA ILE A 77 -6.09 -5.26 -8.28
C ILE A 77 -6.08 -4.06 -9.24
N VAL A 78 -5.89 -2.87 -8.68
CA VAL A 78 -5.78 -1.62 -9.44
C VAL A 78 -4.36 -1.08 -9.33
N VAL A 79 -3.69 -0.90 -10.47
CA VAL A 79 -2.36 -0.30 -10.53
C VAL A 79 -2.47 1.12 -11.04
N GLY A 80 -2.17 2.08 -10.16
CA GLY A 80 -2.21 3.51 -10.46
C GLY A 80 -0.82 4.05 -10.69
N ASP A 81 -0.43 4.29 -11.94
CA ASP A 81 0.87 4.87 -12.26
C ASP A 81 0.85 6.39 -12.13
N GLU A 82 1.84 6.95 -11.43
CA GLU A 82 2.09 8.39 -11.29
C GLU A 82 0.91 9.18 -10.68
N ILE A 83 0.38 8.69 -9.56
CA ILE A 83 -0.79 9.29 -8.88
C ILE A 83 -0.65 10.80 -8.62
N ASN A 84 0.57 11.28 -8.44
CA ASN A 84 0.90 12.69 -8.26
C ASN A 84 0.70 13.55 -9.52
N ARG A 85 0.45 13.00 -10.71
CA ARG A 85 0.20 13.77 -11.94
C ARG A 85 -1.26 14.19 -12.14
N ALA A 86 -2.18 13.59 -11.40
CA ALA A 86 -3.60 13.94 -11.51
C ALA A 86 -4.03 15.02 -10.52
N SER A 87 -5.16 15.66 -10.83
CA SER A 87 -5.72 16.69 -9.97
C SER A 87 -6.05 16.17 -8.56
N PRO A 88 -6.03 17.03 -7.52
CA PRO A 88 -6.43 16.63 -6.17
C PRO A 88 -7.83 16.02 -6.08
N LYS A 89 -8.75 16.42 -6.96
CA LYS A 89 -10.12 15.83 -7.01
C LYS A 89 -10.09 14.38 -7.50
N THR A 90 -9.29 14.10 -8.52
CA THR A 90 -9.11 12.76 -9.08
C THR A 90 -8.39 11.85 -8.09
N GLN A 91 -7.36 12.36 -7.40
CA GLN A 91 -6.71 11.65 -6.30
C GLN A 91 -7.70 11.32 -5.17
N ALA A 92 -8.52 12.30 -4.76
CA ALA A 92 -9.52 12.10 -3.72
C ALA A 92 -10.53 10.99 -4.07
N ALA A 93 -10.99 10.93 -5.32
CA ALA A 93 -11.92 9.89 -5.78
C ALA A 93 -11.34 8.48 -5.65
N LEU A 94 -10.06 8.29 -5.99
CA LEU A 94 -9.37 7.02 -5.77
C LEU A 94 -9.27 6.67 -4.28
N LEU A 95 -8.83 7.65 -3.48
CA LEU A 95 -8.56 7.47 -2.05
C LEU A 95 -9.83 7.23 -1.23
N GLU A 96 -10.95 7.81 -1.63
CA GLU A 96 -12.26 7.56 -1.03
C GLU A 96 -12.71 6.13 -1.31
N ALA A 97 -12.59 5.67 -2.56
CA ALA A 97 -12.88 4.30 -2.93
C ALA A 97 -11.98 3.28 -2.19
N MET A 98 -10.71 3.63 -1.94
CA MET A 98 -9.79 2.84 -1.12
C MET A 98 -10.26 2.69 0.33
N GLU A 99 -10.68 3.79 0.96
CA GLU A 99 -11.10 3.78 2.36
C GLU A 99 -12.45 3.09 2.54
N GLU A 100 -13.43 3.44 1.72
CA GLU A 100 -14.83 3.00 1.87
C GLU A 100 -15.11 1.65 1.19
N ARG A 101 -14.21 1.18 0.31
CA ARG A 101 -14.39 -0.03 -0.52
C ARG A 101 -15.68 -0.04 -1.34
N GLN A 102 -16.16 1.15 -1.66
CA GLN A 102 -17.38 1.37 -2.43
C GLN A 102 -17.28 2.72 -3.14
N VAL A 103 -18.15 2.91 -4.12
CA VAL A 103 -18.27 4.17 -4.86
C VAL A 103 -19.75 4.53 -4.92
N THR A 104 -20.09 5.80 -4.69
CA THR A 104 -21.46 6.29 -4.83
C THR A 104 -21.56 7.23 -6.03
N VAL A 105 -22.40 6.88 -7.00
CA VAL A 105 -22.69 7.69 -8.19
C VAL A 105 -24.20 7.90 -8.28
N ASP A 106 -24.63 9.14 -8.47
CA ASP A 106 -26.05 9.53 -8.57
C ASP A 106 -26.95 8.98 -7.44
N GLY A 107 -26.41 8.94 -6.21
CA GLY A 107 -27.12 8.43 -5.03
C GLY A 107 -27.21 6.91 -4.92
N THR A 108 -26.63 6.16 -5.86
CA THR A 108 -26.54 4.70 -5.81
C THR A 108 -25.13 4.26 -5.43
N THR A 109 -25.03 3.39 -4.43
CA THR A 109 -23.75 2.86 -3.94
C THR A 109 -23.42 1.52 -4.61
N HIS A 110 -22.22 1.42 -5.14
CA HIS A 110 -21.66 0.26 -5.81
C HIS A 110 -20.45 -0.25 -5.02
N LEU A 111 -20.50 -1.52 -4.58
CA LEU A 111 -19.44 -2.14 -3.79
C LEU A 111 -18.29 -2.62 -4.68
N LEU A 112 -17.06 -2.52 -4.18
CA LEU A 112 -15.88 -3.05 -4.86
C LEU A 112 -15.69 -4.54 -4.50
N ALA A 113 -15.39 -5.36 -5.50
CA ALA A 113 -15.28 -6.80 -5.33
C ALA A 113 -14.03 -7.17 -4.50
N PRO A 114 -14.16 -7.95 -3.41
CA PRO A 114 -13.01 -8.41 -2.63
C PRO A 114 -12.33 -9.62 -3.32
N PRO A 115 -11.00 -9.78 -3.19
CA PRO A 115 -10.07 -8.85 -2.56
C PRO A 115 -9.93 -7.60 -3.42
N PHE A 116 -9.71 -6.46 -2.75
CA PHE A 116 -9.52 -5.17 -3.41
C PHE A 116 -8.24 -4.52 -2.89
N MET A 117 -7.29 -4.27 -3.78
CA MET A 117 -6.01 -3.63 -3.50
C MET A 117 -5.68 -2.59 -4.57
N VAL A 118 -5.17 -1.45 -4.12
CA VAL A 118 -4.59 -0.41 -4.98
C VAL A 118 -3.10 -0.40 -4.75
N VAL A 119 -2.34 -0.50 -5.84
CA VAL A 119 -0.89 -0.29 -5.87
C VAL A 119 -0.63 0.99 -6.66
N ALA A 120 -0.42 2.09 -5.95
CA ALA A 120 -0.12 3.38 -6.56
C ALA A 120 1.39 3.57 -6.68
N THR A 121 1.84 4.24 -7.73
CA THR A 121 3.23 4.66 -7.89
C THR A 121 3.30 6.18 -7.96
N GLN A 122 4.38 6.76 -7.43
CA GLN A 122 4.71 8.17 -7.69
C GLN A 122 6.22 8.35 -7.87
N ASN A 123 6.58 9.43 -8.56
CA ASN A 123 7.96 9.85 -8.74
C ASN A 123 8.21 11.14 -7.95
N PRO A 124 9.02 11.11 -6.88
CA PRO A 124 9.25 12.28 -6.02
C PRO A 124 10.10 13.37 -6.68
N LEU A 125 10.80 13.07 -7.79
CA LEU A 125 11.70 14.02 -8.47
C LEU A 125 11.01 14.84 -9.56
N GLU A 126 9.74 14.55 -9.86
CA GLU A 126 8.99 15.25 -10.90
C GLU A 126 8.37 16.51 -10.28
N HIS A 127 8.84 17.68 -10.70
CA HIS A 127 8.47 18.98 -10.09
C HIS A 127 7.47 19.78 -10.92
N GLU A 128 7.36 19.51 -12.22
CA GLU A 128 6.45 20.24 -13.12
C GLU A 128 5.14 19.47 -13.31
N GLY A 129 4.02 20.12 -13.05
CA GLY A 129 2.69 19.56 -13.32
C GLY A 129 2.24 18.46 -12.37
N THR A 130 2.84 18.36 -11.17
CA THR A 130 2.49 17.36 -10.16
C THR A 130 1.83 17.97 -8.92
N TYR A 131 0.90 17.23 -8.34
CA TYR A 131 0.21 17.49 -7.09
C TYR A 131 0.63 16.44 -6.04
N PRO A 132 1.50 16.80 -5.08
CA PRO A 132 1.91 15.85 -4.04
C PRO A 132 0.73 15.46 -3.17
N LEU A 133 0.71 14.21 -2.72
CA LEU A 133 -0.29 13.72 -1.78
C LEU A 133 -0.04 14.35 -0.40
N PRO A 134 -1.04 15.04 0.20
CA PRO A 134 -0.98 15.46 1.60
C PRO A 134 -0.79 14.27 2.54
N GLU A 135 -0.26 14.51 3.73
CA GLU A 135 0.05 13.50 4.75
C GLU A 135 -1.20 12.70 5.15
N ALA A 136 -2.35 13.38 5.25
CA ALA A 136 -3.64 12.74 5.54
C ALA A 136 -4.07 11.75 4.45
N GLN A 137 -3.61 11.95 3.20
CA GLN A 137 -3.87 11.04 2.09
C GLN A 137 -2.85 9.89 2.06
N LEU A 138 -1.57 10.18 2.31
CA LEU A 138 -0.52 9.17 2.45
C LEU A 138 -0.84 8.16 3.56
N ASP A 139 -1.47 8.61 4.65
CA ASP A 139 -1.86 7.75 5.77
C ASP A 139 -2.86 6.64 5.37
N ARG A 140 -3.54 6.75 4.22
CA ARG A 140 -4.44 5.68 3.70
C ARG A 140 -3.70 4.50 3.03
N PHE A 141 -2.42 4.63 2.73
CA PHE A 141 -1.62 3.55 2.16
C PHE A 141 -0.94 2.74 3.25
N MET A 142 -1.32 1.48 3.46
CA MET A 142 -0.77 0.60 4.50
C MET A 142 0.77 0.63 4.53
N ALA A 143 1.41 0.49 3.38
CA ALA A 143 2.86 0.52 3.25
C ALA A 143 3.33 1.45 2.14
N ARG A 144 4.48 2.07 2.36
CA ARG A 144 5.27 2.78 1.36
C ARG A 144 6.54 1.98 1.06
N LEU A 145 6.76 1.68 -0.22
CA LEU A 145 7.89 0.90 -0.69
C LEU A 145 8.81 1.75 -1.57
N SER A 146 10.10 1.46 -1.47
CA SER A 146 11.13 1.91 -2.41
C SER A 146 11.86 0.65 -2.91
N ILE A 147 12.05 0.54 -4.22
CA ILE A 147 12.74 -0.59 -4.86
C ILE A 147 14.24 -0.30 -4.94
N GLY A 148 14.61 0.96 -5.20
CA GLY A 148 15.98 1.37 -5.51
C GLY A 148 16.46 0.83 -6.86
N TYR A 149 17.69 1.17 -7.21
CA TYR A 149 18.37 0.51 -8.33
C TYR A 149 18.77 -0.91 -7.91
N PRO A 150 18.63 -1.91 -8.81
CA PRO A 150 19.13 -3.24 -8.53
C PRO A 150 20.64 -3.17 -8.25
N ASP A 151 21.12 -4.03 -7.35
CA ASP A 151 22.56 -4.25 -7.23
C ASP A 151 23.12 -4.85 -8.53
N ARG A 152 24.45 -4.89 -8.62
CA ARG A 152 25.13 -5.32 -9.84
C ARG A 152 24.71 -6.73 -10.28
N ASP A 153 24.58 -7.64 -9.34
CA ASP A 153 24.27 -9.04 -9.64
C ASP A 153 22.81 -9.17 -10.13
N THR A 154 21.87 -8.51 -9.46
CA THR A 154 20.47 -8.43 -9.90
C THR A 154 20.36 -7.75 -11.27
N ALA A 155 21.15 -6.71 -11.54
CA ALA A 155 21.17 -6.04 -12.83
C ALA A 155 21.69 -6.95 -13.95
N LEU A 156 22.70 -7.77 -13.67
CA LEU A 156 23.21 -8.78 -14.61
C LEU A 156 22.14 -9.84 -14.88
N ASP A 157 21.47 -10.35 -13.85
CA ASP A 157 20.37 -11.31 -14.01
C ASP A 157 19.22 -10.75 -14.86
N ILE A 158 18.87 -9.47 -14.67
CA ILE A 158 17.86 -8.79 -15.49
C ILE A 158 18.29 -8.75 -16.97
N LEU A 159 19.55 -8.41 -17.25
CA LEU A 159 20.09 -8.36 -18.61
C LEU A 159 20.10 -9.73 -19.29
N GLU A 160 20.40 -10.80 -18.54
CA GLU A 160 20.35 -12.17 -19.05
C GLU A 160 18.91 -12.65 -19.31
N THR A 161 17.96 -12.27 -18.44
CA THR A 161 16.58 -12.76 -18.50
C THR A 161 15.70 -11.98 -19.48
N HIS A 162 15.98 -10.69 -19.73
CA HIS A 162 15.17 -9.84 -20.61
C HIS A 162 15.46 -9.99 -22.12
N GLY A 163 16.37 -10.90 -22.51
CA GLY A 163 16.75 -11.14 -23.90
C GLY A 163 15.80 -12.03 -24.72
N GLU A 164 15.00 -12.91 -24.09
CA GLU A 164 14.35 -14.01 -24.84
C GLU A 164 12.81 -14.06 -24.79
N VAL A 165 12.13 -13.67 -23.69
CA VAL A 165 10.65 -13.55 -23.63
C VAL A 165 10.28 -12.56 -22.51
N SER A 166 9.26 -11.72 -22.70
CA SER A 166 8.70 -10.90 -21.61
C SER A 166 8.16 -11.81 -20.49
N SER A 167 8.87 -11.91 -19.36
CA SER A 167 8.53 -12.80 -18.23
C SER A 167 7.12 -12.58 -17.68
N LEU A 168 6.55 -11.38 -17.85
CA LEU A 168 5.17 -11.07 -17.53
C LEU A 168 4.14 -11.80 -18.40
N GLU A 169 4.43 -12.08 -19.67
CA GLU A 169 3.48 -12.73 -20.59
C GLU A 169 3.40 -14.23 -20.37
N ALA A 170 4.48 -14.83 -19.89
CA ALA A 170 4.53 -16.24 -19.50
C ALA A 170 3.89 -16.51 -18.13
N LEU A 171 3.70 -15.48 -17.31
CA LEU A 171 3.11 -15.58 -15.97
C LEU A 171 1.64 -16.00 -16.05
N ARG A 172 1.35 -17.17 -15.48
CA ARG A 172 -0.01 -17.71 -15.35
C ARG A 172 -0.51 -17.48 -13.92
N PRO A 173 -1.82 -17.24 -13.72
CA PRO A 173 -2.40 -17.21 -12.39
C PRO A 173 -2.14 -18.52 -11.64
N ASN A 174 -1.73 -18.39 -10.39
CA ASN A 174 -1.45 -19.54 -9.52
C ASN A 174 -2.51 -19.73 -8.42
N ILE A 175 -3.36 -18.70 -8.19
CA ILE A 175 -4.44 -18.72 -7.20
C ILE A 175 -5.64 -17.91 -7.73
N HIS A 176 -6.86 -18.22 -7.26
CA HIS A 176 -8.03 -17.38 -7.54
C HIS A 176 -8.18 -16.26 -6.50
N ALA A 177 -8.95 -15.23 -6.85
CA ALA A 177 -9.39 -14.19 -5.92
C ALA A 177 -10.00 -14.76 -4.63
N GLU A 178 -10.79 -15.84 -4.71
CA GLU A 178 -11.38 -16.49 -3.53
C GLU A 178 -10.32 -17.11 -2.61
N ASP A 179 -9.22 -17.63 -3.16
CA ASP A 179 -8.13 -18.21 -2.36
C ASP A 179 -7.41 -17.12 -1.55
N VAL A 180 -7.25 -15.92 -2.13
CA VAL A 180 -6.77 -14.75 -1.38
C VAL A 180 -7.68 -14.46 -0.18
N LEU A 181 -9.00 -14.56 -0.34
CA LEU A 181 -9.94 -14.38 0.78
C LEU A 181 -9.82 -15.46 1.86
N LYS A 182 -9.45 -16.70 1.49
CA LYS A 182 -9.13 -17.75 2.46
C LYS A 182 -7.87 -17.40 3.23
N LEU A 183 -6.83 -16.89 2.55
CA LEU A 183 -5.59 -16.41 3.19
C LEU A 183 -5.85 -15.24 4.14
N VAL A 184 -6.68 -14.27 3.74
CA VAL A 184 -7.12 -13.14 4.60
C VAL A 184 -7.77 -13.68 5.87
N ARG A 185 -8.69 -14.64 5.76
CA ARG A 185 -9.35 -15.26 6.92
C ARG A 185 -8.35 -15.98 7.83
N ALA A 186 -7.41 -16.73 7.27
CA ALA A 186 -6.37 -17.42 8.02
C ALA A 186 -5.42 -16.44 8.75
N ALA A 187 -5.00 -15.36 8.09
CA ALA A 187 -4.21 -14.31 8.75
C ALA A 187 -4.98 -13.66 9.90
N ARG A 188 -6.30 -13.45 9.76
CA ARG A 188 -7.16 -12.92 10.83
C ARG A 188 -7.25 -13.85 12.05
N THR A 189 -7.01 -15.16 11.93
CA THR A 189 -7.03 -16.08 13.09
C THR A 189 -5.74 -16.13 13.89
N VAL A 190 -4.62 -15.59 13.36
CA VAL A 190 -3.33 -15.55 14.08
C VAL A 190 -3.48 -14.83 15.42
N HIS A 191 -2.99 -15.46 16.49
CA HIS A 191 -3.06 -14.95 17.84
C HIS A 191 -2.09 -13.77 18.04
N VAL A 192 -2.51 -12.77 18.81
CA VAL A 192 -1.63 -11.68 19.25
C VAL A 192 -1.79 -11.54 20.75
N ALA A 193 -0.75 -11.91 21.49
CA ALA A 193 -0.73 -11.86 22.95
C ALA A 193 -0.79 -10.41 23.45
N ASP A 194 -1.34 -10.20 24.65
CA ASP A 194 -1.52 -8.85 25.21
C ASP A 194 -0.20 -8.10 25.38
N GLY A 195 0.90 -8.80 25.67
CA GLY A 195 2.23 -8.19 25.70
C GLY A 195 2.63 -7.58 24.36
N VAL A 196 2.36 -8.28 23.24
CA VAL A 196 2.67 -7.80 21.89
C VAL A 196 1.75 -6.64 21.50
N ARG A 197 0.48 -6.65 21.94
CA ARG A 197 -0.43 -5.51 21.76
C ARG A 197 0.06 -4.28 22.52
N GLY A 198 0.49 -4.47 23.77
CA GLY A 198 1.11 -3.41 24.57
C GLY A 198 2.36 -2.84 23.91
N TYR A 199 3.25 -3.71 23.44
CA TYR A 199 4.45 -3.30 22.70
C TYR A 199 4.12 -2.47 21.45
N LEU A 200 3.13 -2.88 20.66
CA LEU A 200 2.65 -2.11 19.51
C LEU A 200 2.14 -0.72 19.93
N THR A 201 1.35 -0.64 21.00
CA THR A 201 0.86 0.63 21.52
C THR A 201 2.01 1.53 21.98
N ASP A 202 2.98 0.97 22.71
CA ASP A 202 4.15 1.69 23.19
C ASP A 202 5.02 2.22 22.04
N LEU A 203 5.17 1.43 20.95
CA LEU A 203 5.86 1.87 19.74
C LEU A 203 5.19 3.10 19.13
N VAL A 204 3.88 3.04 18.93
CA VAL A 204 3.14 4.17 18.33
C VAL A 204 3.19 5.40 19.24
N GLU A 205 3.06 5.23 20.55
CA GLU A 205 3.13 6.34 21.51
C GLU A 205 4.53 6.96 21.57
N ALA A 206 5.58 6.14 21.48
CA ALA A 206 6.96 6.62 21.39
C ALA A 206 7.17 7.53 20.18
N THR A 207 6.55 7.25 19.03
CA THR A 207 6.64 8.16 17.87
C THR A 207 5.95 9.51 18.11
N ARG A 208 4.91 9.57 18.94
CA ARG A 208 4.16 10.82 19.21
C ARG A 208 4.85 11.71 20.24
N THR A 209 5.61 11.08 21.13
CA THR A 209 6.32 11.76 22.22
C THR A 209 7.79 12.02 21.90
N HIS A 210 8.30 11.50 20.77
CA HIS A 210 9.68 11.72 20.33
C HIS A 210 9.95 13.20 20.05
N SER A 211 11.03 13.73 20.63
CA SER A 211 11.36 15.16 20.57
C SER A 211 11.66 15.67 19.16
N GLU A 212 12.16 14.80 18.27
CA GLU A 212 12.50 15.16 16.89
C GLU A 212 11.30 15.13 15.93
N LEU A 213 10.15 14.59 16.35
CA LEU A 213 8.96 14.46 15.52
C LEU A 213 7.98 15.61 15.80
N LEU A 214 7.53 16.23 14.72
CA LEU A 214 6.39 17.16 14.70
C LEU A 214 5.08 16.38 14.67
N LEU A 215 5.04 15.29 13.89
CA LEU A 215 3.91 14.39 13.75
C LEU A 215 4.40 12.95 13.91
N GLY A 216 3.80 12.21 14.84
CA GLY A 216 4.02 10.77 15.04
C GLY A 216 2.97 9.92 14.34
N ALA A 217 3.07 8.61 14.49
CA ALA A 217 2.20 7.63 13.86
C ALA A 217 0.72 7.75 14.32
N SER A 218 -0.20 7.60 13.37
CA SER A 218 -1.65 7.67 13.60
C SER A 218 -2.18 6.39 14.28
N PRO A 219 -3.40 6.39 14.85
CA PRO A 219 -4.06 5.15 15.28
C PRO A 219 -4.22 4.14 14.13
N ARG A 220 -4.37 4.62 12.89
CA ARG A 220 -4.42 3.79 11.69
C ARG A 220 -3.09 3.05 11.46
N SER A 221 -1.94 3.69 11.74
CA SER A 221 -0.64 3.01 11.73
C SER A 221 -0.60 1.77 12.62
N ALA A 222 -1.14 1.87 13.84
CA ALA A 222 -1.19 0.74 14.78
C ALA A 222 -2.01 -0.42 14.19
N LEU A 223 -3.18 -0.10 13.60
CA LEU A 223 -4.02 -1.09 12.96
C LEU A 223 -3.34 -1.76 11.76
N TYR A 224 -2.59 -1.00 10.95
CA TYR A 224 -1.85 -1.54 9.82
C TYR A 224 -0.69 -2.43 10.25
N LEU A 225 0.11 -2.01 11.24
CA LEU A 225 1.12 -2.88 11.84
C LEU A 225 0.52 -4.18 12.38
N PHE A 226 -0.60 -4.08 13.10
CA PHE A 226 -1.28 -5.24 13.66
C PHE A 226 -1.74 -6.23 12.57
N ARG A 227 -2.42 -5.74 11.52
CA ARG A 227 -2.92 -6.59 10.43
C ARG A 227 -1.78 -7.20 9.61
N LEU A 228 -0.77 -6.39 9.30
CA LEU A 228 0.36 -6.82 8.48
C LEU A 228 1.28 -7.79 9.23
N ALA A 229 1.47 -7.62 10.54
CA ALA A 229 2.21 -8.57 11.37
C ALA A 229 1.50 -9.94 11.44
N LYS A 230 0.17 -9.96 11.53
CA LYS A 230 -0.62 -11.19 11.45
C LYS A 230 -0.48 -11.88 10.08
N ALA A 231 -0.52 -11.12 8.99
CA ALA A 231 -0.27 -11.66 7.65
C ALA A 231 1.14 -12.23 7.52
N ARG A 232 2.14 -11.57 8.11
CA ARG A 232 3.54 -12.02 8.13
C ARG A 232 3.70 -13.32 8.91
N ALA A 233 3.21 -13.41 10.15
CA ALA A 233 3.25 -14.63 10.94
C ALA A 233 2.55 -15.79 10.21
N ALA A 234 1.35 -15.56 9.65
CA ALA A 234 0.63 -16.57 8.86
C ALA A 234 1.44 -17.06 7.65
N SER A 235 2.13 -16.17 6.93
CA SER A 235 2.97 -16.54 5.78
C SER A 235 4.16 -17.44 6.14
N ARG A 236 4.56 -17.46 7.42
CA ARG A 236 5.61 -18.30 7.98
C ARG A 236 5.07 -19.59 8.60
N GLY A 237 3.75 -19.79 8.57
CA GLY A 237 3.08 -20.91 9.24
C GLY A 237 3.02 -20.76 10.76
N GLU A 238 3.20 -19.55 11.29
CA GLU A 238 3.17 -19.27 12.72
C GLU A 238 1.74 -18.97 13.19
N GLU A 239 1.36 -19.49 14.36
CA GLU A 239 0.02 -19.30 14.93
C GLU A 239 -0.10 -18.03 15.80
N TYR A 240 1.02 -17.37 16.08
CA TYR A 240 1.07 -16.15 16.89
C TYR A 240 2.03 -15.12 16.30
N VAL A 241 1.78 -13.84 16.58
CA VAL A 241 2.68 -12.74 16.22
C VAL A 241 3.76 -12.58 17.27
N ALA A 242 5.02 -12.48 16.83
CA ALA A 242 6.15 -12.10 17.65
C ALA A 242 6.45 -10.59 17.56
N PRO A 243 7.10 -9.98 18.56
CA PRO A 243 7.56 -8.59 18.48
C PRO A 243 8.45 -8.29 17.26
N ASP A 244 9.24 -9.26 16.82
CA ASP A 244 10.11 -9.12 15.66
C ASP A 244 9.32 -9.00 14.34
N ASP A 245 8.11 -9.56 14.26
CA ASP A 245 7.24 -9.37 13.10
C ASP A 245 6.83 -7.90 12.95
N LEU A 246 6.57 -7.21 14.07
CA LEU A 246 6.26 -5.78 14.09
C LEU A 246 7.47 -4.94 13.69
N LYS A 247 8.66 -5.26 14.24
CA LYS A 247 9.89 -4.55 13.89
C LYS A 247 10.23 -4.68 12.41
N ALA A 248 10.10 -5.88 11.84
CA ALA A 248 10.43 -6.16 10.45
C ALA A 248 9.60 -5.36 9.44
N ILE A 249 8.39 -4.92 9.81
CA ILE A 249 7.48 -4.15 8.95
C ILE A 249 7.34 -2.69 9.39
N ALA A 250 8.04 -2.27 10.45
CA ALA A 250 7.90 -0.93 11.03
C ALA A 250 8.25 0.17 10.03
N HIS A 251 9.39 0.04 9.35
CA HIS A 251 9.84 1.00 8.33
C HIS A 251 8.81 1.23 7.21
N PRO A 252 8.42 0.20 6.43
CA PRO A 252 7.49 0.41 5.33
C PRO A 252 6.10 0.89 5.77
N VAL A 253 5.69 0.65 7.03
CA VAL A 253 4.41 1.10 7.54
C VAL A 253 4.49 2.49 8.20
N LEU A 254 5.58 2.89 8.82
CA LEU A 254 5.58 4.10 9.67
C LEU A 254 6.22 5.33 9.03
N ILE A 255 7.20 5.17 8.13
CA ILE A 255 8.02 6.30 7.68
C ILE A 255 7.18 7.42 7.04
N HIS A 256 6.25 7.10 6.13
CA HIS A 256 5.44 8.11 5.41
C HIS A 256 4.33 8.74 6.24
N ARG A 257 4.25 8.41 7.53
CA ARG A 257 3.24 8.90 8.46
C ARG A 257 3.82 9.78 9.55
N MET A 258 5.14 10.00 9.51
CA MET A 258 5.85 10.80 10.48
C MET A 258 6.42 12.04 9.81
N MET A 259 6.54 13.11 10.57
CA MET A 259 7.14 14.36 10.10
C MET A 259 8.16 14.84 11.11
N LEU A 260 9.36 15.17 10.64
CA LEU A 260 10.39 15.77 11.48
C LEU A 260 10.04 17.22 11.82
N ARG A 261 10.48 17.67 12.99
CA ARG A 261 10.53 19.11 13.28
C ARG A 261 11.57 19.78 12.37
N PRO A 262 11.36 21.04 11.95
CA PRO A 262 12.32 21.77 11.12
C PRO A 262 13.75 21.76 11.70
N GLU A 263 13.88 21.91 13.02
CA GLU A 263 15.17 21.96 13.70
C GLU A 263 15.90 20.61 13.65
N ALA A 264 15.15 19.49 13.74
CA ALA A 264 15.72 18.15 13.63
C ALA A 264 16.20 17.89 12.19
N HIS A 265 15.40 18.29 11.20
CA HIS A 265 15.77 18.19 9.79
C HIS A 265 17.06 18.97 9.48
N MET A 266 17.20 20.19 10.00
CA MET A 266 18.42 21.01 9.84
C MET A 266 19.67 20.37 10.46
N ARG A 267 19.53 19.53 11.50
CA ARG A 267 20.64 18.76 12.09
C ARG A 267 20.97 17.47 11.32
N GLY A 268 20.27 17.19 10.23
CA GLY A 268 20.46 15.98 9.44
C GLY A 268 19.77 14.74 10.03
N ALA A 269 18.77 14.92 10.90
CA ALA A 269 17.91 13.82 11.32
C ALA A 269 17.10 13.30 10.13
N THR A 270 16.82 11.99 10.15
CA THR A 270 15.99 11.31 9.15
C THR A 270 14.92 10.53 9.90
N ILE A 271 13.76 10.33 9.27
CA ILE A 271 12.65 9.60 9.89
C ILE A 271 13.07 8.15 10.16
N GLU A 272 13.85 7.56 9.26
CA GLU A 272 14.43 6.23 9.35
C GLU A 272 15.26 6.07 10.63
N ARG A 273 16.20 6.99 10.88
CA ARG A 273 17.04 6.97 12.10
C ARG A 273 16.23 7.15 13.38
N VAL A 274 15.23 8.04 13.36
CA VAL A 274 14.35 8.23 14.51
C VAL A 274 13.55 6.95 14.79
N LEU A 275 13.08 6.28 13.74
CA LEU A 275 12.35 5.04 13.89
C LEU A 275 13.25 3.92 14.43
N ASP A 276 14.48 3.78 13.94
CA ASP A 276 15.45 2.81 14.45
C ASP A 276 15.71 3.02 15.96
N ASP A 277 15.94 4.26 16.39
CA ASP A 277 16.12 4.60 17.81
C ASP A 277 14.90 4.21 18.66
N ILE A 278 13.68 4.44 18.14
CA ILE A 278 12.44 4.03 18.81
C ILE A 278 12.35 2.49 18.92
N LEU A 279 12.63 1.76 17.84
CA LEU A 279 12.56 0.29 17.82
C LEU A 279 13.57 -0.38 18.75
N GLU A 280 14.71 0.28 18.98
CA GLU A 280 15.74 -0.15 19.94
C GLU A 280 15.37 0.17 21.40
N ARG A 281 14.78 1.35 21.65
CA ARG A 281 14.48 1.83 23.01
C ARG A 281 13.21 1.24 23.62
N VAL A 282 12.17 1.03 22.82
CA VAL A 282 10.90 0.51 23.33
C VAL A 282 11.09 -0.95 23.72
N ARG A 283 10.80 -1.26 24.99
CA ARG A 283 11.08 -2.57 25.57
C ARG A 283 10.19 -3.64 24.95
N VAL A 284 10.83 -4.70 24.49
CA VAL A 284 10.14 -5.91 24.05
C VAL A 284 9.61 -6.67 25.28
N PRO A 285 8.36 -7.17 25.25
CA PRO A 285 7.81 -7.97 26.34
C PRO A 285 8.68 -9.20 26.63
N GLY A 286 8.99 -9.45 27.91
CA GLY A 286 9.77 -10.62 28.33
C GLY A 286 11.30 -10.50 28.18
N ALA A 287 11.83 -9.40 27.63
CA ALA A 287 13.27 -9.12 27.68
C ALA A 287 13.68 -8.78 29.13
N ALA A 288 14.53 -9.61 29.74
CA ALA A 288 15.12 -9.33 31.04
C ALA A 288 16.04 -8.10 30.97
N ARG A 289 16.13 -7.35 32.07
CA ARG A 289 16.88 -6.08 32.20
C ARG A 289 18.37 -6.22 31.93
#